data_AF-A0A8J4ERQ6-F1
#
_entry.id   AF-A0A8J4ERQ6-F1
#
_cell.length_a   1.000
_cell.length_b   1.000
_cell.length_c   1.000
_cell.angle_alpha   90.00
_cell.angle_beta   90.00
_cell.angle_gamma   90.00
#
_symmetry.space_group_name_H-M   'P 1'
#
loop_
_entity.id
_entity.type
_entity.pdbx_description
1 polymer ?
#
loop_
_entity_poly.entity_id
_entity_poly.type
_entity_poly.pdbx_seq_one_letter_code
_entity_poly.pdbx_strand_id
1 'polypeptide(L)'
;MTQWMVAVGPEQFQSERLYQHDQLEVPLPAVLPMAAGDPVALVAAGGAVAEPVVFGLARVVTPPYPVDRVPDDPDDADGAGLPAAMVVEYLLRAVDRPVPLVELAIPEAMEFEPGDPAVLGEPGYGRIVAALGPRPSPVTPKREWLVSLDLPIEAESPAEAVRIFWTYVRQLGPAELPAFVSPRGDETAMRPYVLGAEHEMDPEEDE
;
A
#
# COMPACT_ATOMS: atom_id res chain seq x y z
N MET A 1 -23.15 8.82 -6.58
CA MET A 1 -21.77 8.36 -6.33
C MET A 1 -21.15 9.38 -5.42
N THR A 2 -20.83 8.96 -4.21
CA THR A 2 -20.16 9.78 -3.20
C THR A 2 -18.68 9.46 -3.26
N GLN A 3 -17.82 10.47 -3.16
CA GLN A 3 -16.38 10.29 -3.15
C GLN A 3 -15.89 10.28 -1.70
N TRP A 4 -14.96 9.37 -1.40
CA TRP A 4 -14.49 9.16 -0.03
C TRP A 4 -12.96 9.24 0.04
N MET A 5 -12.46 9.64 1.20
CA MET A 5 -11.06 9.58 1.57
C MET A 5 -10.93 8.70 2.81
N VAL A 6 -10.06 7.70 2.75
CA VAL A 6 -9.95 6.67 3.78
C VAL A 6 -8.49 6.43 4.12
N ALA A 7 -8.18 6.41 5.42
CA ALA A 7 -6.85 6.07 5.91
C ALA A 7 -6.63 4.55 5.91
N VAL A 8 -5.44 4.11 5.53
CA VAL A 8 -4.91 2.78 5.84
C VAL A 8 -3.78 2.91 6.84
N GLY A 9 -3.64 1.92 7.71
CA GLY A 9 -2.58 1.89 8.71
C GLY A 9 -1.18 1.71 8.10
N PRO A 10 -0.12 2.01 8.87
CA PRO A 10 1.27 1.95 8.39
C PRO A 10 1.68 0.55 7.91
N GLU A 11 1.27 -0.50 8.63
CA GLU A 11 1.59 -1.89 8.27
C GLU A 11 0.94 -2.28 6.94
N GLN A 12 -0.32 -1.88 6.74
CA GLN A 12 -1.03 -2.13 5.50
C GLN A 12 -0.39 -1.37 4.35
N PHE A 13 -0.03 -0.09 4.55
CA PHE A 13 0.68 0.67 3.52
C PHE A 13 2.03 0.05 3.13
N GLN A 14 2.80 -0.48 4.08
CA GLN A 14 4.05 -1.19 3.76
C GLN A 14 3.77 -2.50 3.00
N SER A 15 2.72 -3.24 3.36
CA SER A 15 2.28 -4.42 2.60
C SER A 15 1.92 -4.08 1.15
N GLU A 16 1.28 -2.93 0.92
CA GLU A 16 0.96 -2.46 -0.44
C GLU A 16 2.19 -2.19 -1.31
N ARG A 17 3.31 -1.79 -0.70
CA ARG A 17 4.58 -1.61 -1.41
C ARG A 17 5.26 -2.93 -1.76
N LEU A 18 4.94 -3.98 -1.01
CA LEU A 18 5.51 -5.31 -1.18
C LEU A 18 4.79 -6.15 -2.22
N TYR A 19 3.46 -6.16 -2.18
CA TYR A 19 2.68 -7.10 -2.96
C TYR A 19 1.89 -6.41 -4.07
N GLN A 20 1.87 -7.06 -5.23
CA GLN A 20 1.00 -6.66 -6.33
C GLN A 20 -0.33 -7.40 -6.22
N HIS A 21 -1.42 -6.65 -6.14
CA HIS A 21 -2.78 -7.15 -6.20
C HIS A 21 -3.72 -6.06 -6.74
N ASP A 22 -4.91 -6.48 -7.15
CA ASP A 22 -5.91 -5.58 -7.76
C ASP A 22 -6.98 -5.13 -6.75
N GLN A 23 -7.10 -5.83 -5.62
CA GLN A 23 -8.11 -5.57 -4.60
C GLN A 23 -7.50 -5.45 -3.21
N LEU A 24 -8.00 -4.48 -2.45
CA LEU A 24 -7.59 -4.20 -1.09
C LEU A 24 -8.80 -4.28 -0.16
N GLU A 25 -8.69 -5.05 0.91
CA GLU A 25 -9.62 -4.96 2.04
C GLU A 25 -9.16 -3.83 2.96
N VAL A 26 -10.01 -2.83 3.16
CA VAL A 26 -9.70 -1.63 3.93
C VAL A 26 -10.46 -1.68 5.25
N PRO A 27 -9.77 -1.70 6.41
CA PRO A 27 -10.42 -1.62 7.70
C PRO A 27 -11.03 -0.23 7.89
N LEU A 28 -12.17 -0.19 8.57
CA LEU A 28 -12.95 1.01 8.85
C LEU A 28 -13.33 1.03 10.33
N PRO A 29 -13.46 2.21 10.94
CA PRO A 29 -13.85 2.32 12.36
C PRO A 29 -15.30 1.83 12.59
N ALA A 30 -16.15 1.92 11.57
CA ALA A 30 -17.57 1.59 11.62
C ALA A 30 -18.13 1.33 10.22
N VAL A 31 -19.33 0.74 10.16
CA VAL A 31 -20.11 0.67 8.93
C VAL A 31 -20.54 2.08 8.51
N LEU A 32 -20.14 2.48 7.30
CA LEU A 32 -20.43 3.79 6.72
C LEU A 32 -21.34 3.66 5.49
N PRO A 33 -22.07 4.72 5.09
CA PRO A 33 -23.03 4.67 3.97
C PRO A 33 -22.32 4.72 2.60
N MET A 34 -21.22 3.99 2.43
CA MET A 34 -20.51 3.86 1.16
C MET A 34 -21.21 2.82 0.30
N ALA A 35 -21.43 3.12 -0.97
CA ALA A 35 -22.06 2.21 -1.91
C ALA A 35 -21.04 1.55 -2.84
N ALA A 36 -21.37 0.37 -3.36
CA ALA A 36 -20.60 -0.24 -4.44
C ALA A 36 -20.55 0.72 -5.63
N GLY A 37 -19.36 0.95 -6.17
CA GLY A 37 -19.12 1.92 -7.23
C GLY A 37 -18.64 3.29 -6.75
N ASP A 38 -18.72 3.60 -5.45
CA ASP A 38 -18.22 4.87 -4.93
C ASP A 38 -16.69 4.97 -5.08
N PRO A 39 -16.15 6.10 -5.56
CA PRO A 39 -14.71 6.31 -5.64
C PRO A 39 -14.09 6.56 -4.27
N VAL A 40 -12.91 6.00 -4.05
CA VAL A 40 -12.14 6.13 -2.80
C VAL A 40 -10.73 6.61 -3.11
N ALA A 41 -10.27 7.63 -2.39
CA ALA A 41 -8.86 7.99 -2.28
C ALA A 41 -8.27 7.30 -1.05
N LEU A 42 -7.18 6.55 -1.25
CA LEU A 42 -6.50 5.81 -0.19
C LEU A 42 -5.33 6.63 0.33
N VAL A 43 -5.33 6.87 1.64
CA VAL A 43 -4.34 7.69 2.34
C VAL A 43 -3.56 6.82 3.30
N ALA A 44 -2.23 6.85 3.24
CA ALA A 44 -1.40 6.28 4.27
C ALA A 44 -1.14 7.35 5.33
N ALA A 45 -1.31 7.00 6.60
CA ALA A 45 -1.05 7.91 7.71
C ALA A 45 -0.41 7.19 8.90
N GLY A 46 0.46 7.91 9.62
CA GLY A 46 1.18 7.43 10.80
C GLY A 46 2.35 6.51 10.47
N GLY A 47 3.23 6.32 11.46
CA GLY A 47 4.30 5.30 11.58
C GLY A 47 5.28 5.15 10.41
N ALA A 48 4.76 4.70 9.26
CA ALA A 48 5.48 4.47 8.01
C ALA A 48 5.68 5.75 7.18
N VAL A 49 4.90 6.80 7.44
CA VAL A 49 5.01 8.10 6.75
C VAL A 49 4.98 9.24 7.77
N ALA A 50 5.85 10.23 7.58
CA ALA A 50 5.94 11.40 8.46
C ALA A 50 4.70 12.31 8.36
N GLU A 51 4.13 12.41 7.16
CA GLU A 51 2.91 13.16 6.87
C GLU A 51 1.94 12.26 6.09
N PRO A 52 0.60 12.47 6.20
CA PRO A 52 -0.36 11.72 5.41
C PRO A 52 -0.13 11.87 3.90
N VAL A 53 -0.10 10.76 3.18
CA VAL A 53 0.12 10.74 1.72
C VAL A 53 -0.99 9.97 1.02
N VAL A 54 -1.45 10.48 -0.12
CA VAL A 54 -2.35 9.74 -1.00
C VAL A 54 -1.52 8.81 -1.88
N PHE A 55 -1.80 7.51 -1.81
CA PHE A 55 -1.03 6.50 -2.55
C PHE A 55 -1.88 5.72 -3.55
N GLY A 56 -3.19 5.97 -3.62
CA GLY A 56 -4.04 5.26 -4.55
C GLY A 56 -5.41 5.87 -4.77
N LEU A 57 -5.98 5.53 -5.91
CA LEU A 57 -7.39 5.68 -6.20
C LEU A 57 -7.99 4.29 -6.34
N ALA A 58 -9.16 4.10 -5.77
CA ALA A 58 -9.88 2.85 -5.81
C ALA A 58 -11.38 3.08 -5.98
N ARG A 59 -12.11 1.98 -6.12
CA ARG A 59 -13.58 1.97 -6.16
C ARG A 59 -14.09 0.89 -5.24
N VAL A 60 -15.11 1.18 -4.45
CA VAL A 60 -15.77 0.18 -3.60
C VAL A 60 -16.37 -0.92 -4.47
N VAL A 61 -16.01 -2.18 -4.21
CA VAL A 61 -16.63 -3.35 -4.84
C VAL A 61 -17.53 -4.09 -3.85
N THR A 62 -17.09 -4.20 -2.60
CA THR A 62 -17.89 -4.71 -1.48
C THR A 62 -18.09 -3.56 -0.49
N PRO A 63 -19.34 -3.07 -0.30
CA PRO A 63 -19.63 -2.04 0.70
C PRO A 63 -19.20 -2.42 2.12
N PRO A 64 -19.05 -1.45 3.04
CA PRO A 64 -18.68 -1.71 4.43
C PRO A 64 -19.54 -2.79 5.09
N TYR A 65 -18.88 -3.79 5.68
CA TYR A 65 -19.47 -4.88 6.47
C TYR A 65 -18.78 -5.00 7.83
N PRO A 66 -19.49 -5.40 8.89
CA PRO A 66 -18.90 -5.59 10.21
C PRO A 66 -17.97 -6.82 10.21
N VAL A 67 -16.78 -6.70 10.81
CA VAL A 67 -15.77 -7.78 10.84
C VAL A 67 -15.81 -8.64 12.11
N ASP A 68 -16.33 -8.10 13.22
CA ASP A 68 -16.35 -8.78 14.53
C ASP A 68 -17.77 -9.15 15.00
N ARG A 69 -18.74 -9.21 14.08
CA ARG A 69 -20.12 -9.51 14.45
C ARG A 69 -20.25 -10.94 14.96
N VAL A 70 -20.72 -11.11 16.19
CA VAL A 70 -21.13 -12.42 16.70
C VAL A 70 -22.59 -12.68 16.29
N PRO A 71 -22.88 -13.70 15.46
CA PRO A 71 -24.25 -14.09 15.18
C PRO A 71 -24.91 -14.52 16.50
N ASP A 72 -25.98 -13.84 16.90
CA ASP A 72 -26.78 -14.06 18.11
C ASP A 72 -26.38 -13.31 19.41
N ASP A 73 -25.43 -12.37 19.36
CA ASP A 73 -25.23 -11.43 20.48
C ASP A 73 -26.28 -10.28 20.40
N PRO A 74 -27.19 -10.14 21.39
CA PRO A 74 -28.17 -9.05 21.41
C PRO A 74 -27.53 -7.66 21.53
N ASP A 75 -26.30 -7.55 22.05
CA ASP A 75 -25.56 -6.29 22.12
C ASP A 75 -24.93 -5.91 20.76
N ASP A 76 -24.77 -6.88 19.83
CA ASP A 76 -24.30 -6.68 18.44
C ASP A 76 -25.46 -6.46 17.43
N ALA A 77 -26.71 -6.41 17.90
CA ALA A 77 -27.89 -6.41 17.04
C ALA A 77 -27.94 -5.22 16.06
N ASP A 78 -27.44 -4.05 16.47
CA ASP A 78 -27.46 -2.82 15.68
C ASP A 78 -26.18 -2.60 14.86
N GLY A 79 -25.08 -3.31 15.17
CA GLY A 79 -23.77 -3.22 14.48
C GLY A 79 -23.15 -1.81 14.39
N ALA A 80 -23.79 -0.80 14.99
CA ALA A 80 -23.42 0.60 14.90
C ALA A 80 -22.20 0.86 15.77
N GLY A 81 -21.09 1.25 15.14
CA GLY A 81 -19.82 1.49 15.83
C GLY A 81 -18.94 0.25 16.03
N LEU A 82 -19.35 -0.93 15.55
CA LEU A 82 -18.44 -2.07 15.44
C LEU A 82 -17.43 -1.82 14.31
N PRO A 83 -16.16 -2.27 14.47
CA PRO A 83 -15.20 -2.27 13.39
C PRO A 83 -15.79 -2.92 12.14
N ALA A 84 -15.48 -2.30 11.00
CA ALA A 84 -15.94 -2.76 9.70
C ALA A 84 -14.75 -2.94 8.76
N ALA A 85 -15.01 -3.56 7.63
CA ALA A 85 -14.11 -3.58 6.50
C ALA A 85 -14.91 -3.36 5.22
N MET A 86 -14.23 -2.86 4.20
CA MET A 86 -14.76 -2.85 2.84
C MET A 86 -13.74 -3.43 1.88
N VAL A 87 -14.18 -3.87 0.70
CA VAL A 87 -13.25 -4.27 -0.36
C VAL A 87 -13.31 -3.23 -1.46
N VAL A 88 -12.13 -2.73 -1.86
CA VAL A 88 -11.97 -1.80 -2.96
C VAL A 88 -11.11 -2.41 -4.06
N GLU A 89 -11.37 -2.04 -5.31
CA GLU A 89 -10.56 -2.38 -6.47
C GLU A 89 -9.73 -1.17 -6.89
N TYR A 90 -8.43 -1.39 -7.14
CA TYR A 90 -7.54 -0.32 -7.55
C TYR A 90 -7.90 0.23 -8.92
N LEU A 91 -8.05 1.55 -8.95
CA LEU A 91 -8.12 2.35 -10.16
C LEU A 91 -6.72 2.84 -10.54
N LEU A 92 -5.92 3.21 -9.56
CA LEU A 92 -4.55 3.66 -9.72
C LEU A 92 -3.77 3.34 -8.43
N ARG A 93 -2.57 2.76 -8.58
CA ARG A 93 -1.61 2.57 -7.49
C ARG A 93 -0.43 3.51 -7.70
N ALA A 94 -0.10 4.27 -6.67
CA ALA A 94 1.01 5.23 -6.64
C ALA A 94 1.88 5.03 -5.38
N VAL A 95 2.02 3.78 -4.93
CA VAL A 95 2.78 3.40 -3.72
C VAL A 95 4.27 3.80 -3.79
N ASP A 96 4.84 3.89 -4.99
CA ASP A 96 6.24 4.26 -5.21
C ASP A 96 6.46 5.78 -5.22
N ARG A 97 5.39 6.55 -5.49
CA ARG A 97 5.40 8.02 -5.58
C ARG A 97 4.10 8.57 -5.01
N PRO A 98 3.84 8.38 -3.72
CA PRO A 98 2.62 8.86 -3.11
C PRO A 98 2.70 10.39 -3.01
N VAL A 99 1.54 11.06 -3.03
CA VAL A 99 1.45 12.52 -3.02
C VAL A 99 1.12 13.01 -1.62
N PRO A 100 1.91 13.91 -1.01
CA PRO A 100 1.60 14.49 0.29
C PRO A 100 0.23 15.17 0.29
N LEU A 101 -0.60 14.84 1.28
CA LEU A 101 -1.96 15.34 1.34
C LEU A 101 -1.99 16.87 1.48
N VAL A 102 -1.01 17.44 2.19
CA VAL A 102 -0.83 18.88 2.38
C VAL A 102 -0.59 19.64 1.07
N GLU A 103 0.08 19.03 0.08
CA GLU A 103 0.37 19.65 -1.21
C GLU A 103 -0.88 19.82 -2.08
N LEU A 104 -1.92 19.04 -1.81
CA LEU A 104 -3.18 19.07 -2.57
C LEU A 104 -4.08 20.25 -2.19
N ALA A 105 -3.80 20.91 -1.05
CA ALA A 105 -4.54 22.05 -0.53
C ALA A 105 -6.07 21.84 -0.52
N ILE A 106 -6.51 20.62 -0.19
CA ILE A 106 -7.93 20.22 -0.13
C ILE A 106 -8.47 20.58 1.26
N PRO A 107 -9.58 21.35 1.37
CA PRO A 107 -10.15 21.71 2.67
C PRO A 107 -10.47 20.49 3.55
N GLU A 108 -11.05 19.44 2.96
CA GLU A 108 -11.40 18.19 3.63
C GLU A 108 -10.18 17.44 4.19
N ALA A 109 -8.99 17.70 3.64
CA ALA A 109 -7.74 17.15 4.16
C ALA A 109 -7.25 17.83 5.44
N MET A 110 -7.66 19.08 5.69
CA MET A 110 -7.26 19.80 6.90
C MET A 110 -7.96 19.28 8.16
N GLU A 111 -9.13 18.65 7.99
CA GLU A 111 -9.92 18.03 9.05
C GLU A 111 -9.77 16.50 9.04
N PHE A 112 -8.92 15.95 8.16
CA PHE A 112 -8.75 14.52 8.03
C PHE A 112 -7.95 13.96 9.20
N GLU A 113 -8.62 13.15 10.02
CA GLU A 113 -8.01 12.40 11.09
C GLU A 113 -7.84 10.94 10.67
N PRO A 114 -6.64 10.35 10.84
CA PRO A 114 -6.44 8.93 10.58
C PRO A 114 -7.40 8.08 11.41
N GLY A 115 -8.25 7.31 10.73
CA GLY A 115 -9.30 6.52 11.36
C GLY A 115 -10.70 7.12 11.25
N ASP A 116 -10.86 8.33 10.71
CA ASP A 116 -12.17 8.92 10.37
C ASP A 116 -12.29 9.15 8.86
N PRO A 117 -13.01 8.28 8.13
CA PRO A 117 -13.22 8.46 6.69
C PRO A 117 -13.96 9.75 6.37
N ALA A 118 -13.39 10.56 5.48
CA ALA A 118 -13.97 11.83 5.06
C ALA A 118 -14.73 11.73 3.74
N VAL A 119 -15.85 12.43 3.62
CA VAL A 119 -16.51 12.65 2.33
C VAL A 119 -15.74 13.71 1.56
N LEU A 120 -15.36 13.41 0.33
CA LEU A 120 -14.70 14.35 -0.57
C LEU A 120 -15.73 15.06 -1.45
N GLY A 121 -15.61 16.38 -1.55
CA GLY A 121 -16.25 17.14 -2.62
C GLY A 121 -15.60 16.87 -3.98
N GLU A 122 -16.37 17.09 -5.05
CA GLU A 122 -15.90 16.95 -6.43
C GLU A 122 -14.59 17.73 -6.73
N PRO A 123 -14.40 18.98 -6.25
CA PRO A 123 -13.15 19.71 -6.44
C PRO A 123 -11.95 19.04 -5.75
N GLY A 124 -12.17 18.45 -4.56
CA GLY A 124 -11.13 17.77 -3.80
C GLY A 124 -10.68 16.49 -4.50
N TYR A 125 -11.63 15.63 -4.88
CA TYR A 125 -11.33 14.41 -5.62
C TYR A 125 -10.64 14.69 -6.96
N GLY A 126 -11.08 15.73 -7.68
CA GLY A 126 -10.45 16.17 -8.93
C GLY A 126 -8.98 16.56 -8.77
N ARG A 127 -8.60 17.20 -7.66
CA ARG A 127 -7.20 17.53 -7.37
C ARG A 127 -6.34 16.31 -7.10
N ILE A 128 -6.86 15.32 -6.37
CA ILE A 128 -6.19 14.04 -6.14
C ILE A 128 -5.91 13.33 -7.47
N VAL A 129 -6.94 13.22 -8.31
CA VAL A 129 -6.82 12.61 -9.64
C VAL A 129 -5.78 13.33 -10.49
N ALA A 130 -5.78 14.66 -10.48
CA ALA A 130 -4.81 15.45 -11.23
C ALA A 130 -3.36 15.25 -10.72
N ALA A 131 -3.16 15.17 -9.41
CA ALA A 131 -1.84 15.05 -8.80
C ALA A 131 -1.22 13.65 -8.97
N LEU A 132 -2.00 12.59 -8.84
CA LEU A 132 -1.53 11.22 -9.09
C LEU A 132 -1.27 10.95 -10.58
N GLY A 133 -1.76 11.84 -11.45
CA GLY A 133 -1.54 11.78 -12.88
C GLY A 133 -2.47 10.81 -13.62
N PRO A 134 -2.35 10.75 -14.96
CA PRO A 134 -3.17 9.86 -15.77
C PRO A 134 -2.85 8.40 -15.44
N ARG A 135 -3.87 7.53 -15.49
CA ARG A 135 -3.63 6.09 -15.40
C ARG A 135 -2.60 5.68 -16.45
N PRO A 136 -1.66 4.77 -16.11
CA PRO A 136 -0.79 4.17 -17.10
C PRO A 136 -1.64 3.61 -18.23
N SER A 137 -1.35 4.05 -19.46
CA SER A 137 -2.00 3.47 -20.64
C SER A 137 -1.62 1.99 -20.73
N PRO A 138 -2.52 1.09 -21.14
CA PRO A 138 -2.16 -0.30 -21.43
C PRO A 138 -1.07 -0.43 -22.52
N VAL A 139 -0.78 0.66 -23.23
CA VAL A 139 0.25 0.75 -24.28
C VAL A 139 1.62 1.22 -23.74
N THR A 140 1.74 1.58 -22.45
CA THR A 140 3.06 1.89 -21.86
C THR A 140 3.95 0.65 -21.98
N PRO A 141 5.07 0.71 -22.72
CA PRO A 141 5.88 -0.46 -22.97
C PRO A 141 6.48 -0.95 -21.64
N LYS A 142 6.20 -2.20 -21.29
CA LYS A 142 6.81 -2.86 -20.14
C LYS A 142 8.29 -3.10 -20.44
N ARG A 143 9.16 -2.82 -19.47
CA ARG A 143 10.56 -3.21 -19.50
C ARG A 143 10.73 -4.53 -18.77
N GLU A 144 11.64 -5.37 -19.26
CA GLU A 144 12.03 -6.60 -18.58
C GLU A 144 13.10 -6.31 -17.52
N TRP A 145 12.91 -6.85 -16.33
CA TRP A 145 13.79 -6.68 -15.17
C TRP A 145 14.25 -8.06 -14.68
N LEU A 146 15.52 -8.15 -14.30
CA LEU A 146 16.08 -9.27 -13.56
C LEU A 146 16.03 -8.91 -12.09
N VAL A 147 15.48 -9.82 -11.28
CA VAL A 147 15.34 -9.65 -9.83
C VAL A 147 15.99 -10.85 -9.15
N SER A 148 16.96 -10.60 -8.28
CA SER A 148 17.72 -11.63 -7.56
C SER A 148 17.85 -11.32 -6.08
N LEU A 149 17.97 -12.36 -5.25
CA LEU A 149 18.50 -12.24 -3.90
C LEU A 149 19.95 -12.68 -3.94
N ASP A 150 20.86 -11.86 -3.42
CA ASP A 150 22.28 -12.20 -3.29
C ASP A 150 22.64 -12.22 -1.80
N LEU A 151 22.97 -13.41 -1.29
CA LEU A 151 23.26 -13.64 0.12
C LEU A 151 24.62 -14.32 0.25
N PRO A 152 25.61 -13.69 0.93
CA PRO A 152 26.89 -14.32 1.18
C PRO A 152 26.71 -15.43 2.22
N ILE A 153 26.72 -16.69 1.79
CA ILE A 153 26.50 -17.86 2.63
C ILE A 153 27.76 -18.72 2.68
N GLU A 154 28.30 -18.90 3.88
CA GLU A 154 29.36 -19.85 4.17
C GLU A 154 28.75 -21.23 4.50
N ALA A 155 29.21 -22.29 3.82
CA ALA A 155 28.74 -23.65 4.02
C ALA A 155 29.80 -24.68 3.60
N GLU A 156 29.71 -25.91 4.13
CA GLU A 156 30.64 -27.00 3.77
C GLU A 156 30.38 -27.54 2.36
N SER A 157 29.18 -27.32 1.82
CA SER A 157 28.82 -27.75 0.47
C SER A 157 27.80 -26.84 -0.22
N PRO A 158 27.71 -26.86 -1.57
CA PRO A 158 26.69 -26.11 -2.30
C PRO A 158 25.25 -26.47 -1.90
N ALA A 159 24.98 -27.76 -1.62
CA ALA A 159 23.66 -28.21 -1.21
C ALA A 159 23.27 -27.70 0.17
N GLU A 160 24.24 -27.52 1.07
CA GLU A 160 24.02 -26.90 2.37
C GLU A 160 23.78 -25.40 2.25
N ALA A 161 24.56 -24.69 1.43
CA ALA A 161 24.34 -23.27 1.16
C ALA A 161 22.91 -23.00 0.69
N VAL A 162 22.36 -23.84 -0.18
CA VAL A 162 20.95 -23.74 -0.64
C VAL A 162 19.94 -23.95 0.51
N ARG A 163 20.21 -24.85 1.46
CA ARG A 163 19.32 -25.04 2.63
C ARG A 163 19.36 -23.83 3.56
N ILE A 164 20.54 -23.25 3.77
CA ILE A 164 20.71 -22.03 4.57
C ILE A 164 20.02 -20.86 3.87
N PHE A 165 20.20 -20.71 2.56
CA PHE A 165 19.52 -19.69 1.74
C PHE A 165 18.01 -19.70 1.97
N TRP A 166 17.37 -20.85 1.79
CA TRP A 166 15.92 -20.96 1.99
C TRP A 166 15.49 -20.75 3.44
N THR A 167 16.38 -21.03 4.40
CA THR A 167 16.15 -20.72 5.81
C THR A 167 16.10 -19.21 6.03
N TYR A 168 17.06 -18.46 5.48
CA TYR A 168 17.08 -16.99 5.56
C TYR A 168 15.90 -16.34 4.83
N VAL A 169 15.61 -16.78 3.61
CA VAL A 169 14.45 -16.29 2.85
C VAL A 169 13.16 -16.43 3.65
N ARG A 170 12.98 -17.55 4.36
CA ARG A 170 11.79 -17.79 5.18
C ARG A 170 11.79 -16.99 6.48
N GLN A 171 12.94 -16.78 7.12
CA GLN A 171 13.04 -16.13 8.42
C GLN A 171 12.98 -14.60 8.34
N LEU A 172 13.67 -14.02 7.36
CA LEU A 172 13.86 -12.57 7.24
C LEU A 172 12.81 -11.94 6.30
N GLY A 173 12.46 -12.65 5.21
CA GLY A 173 11.44 -12.19 4.27
C GLY A 173 11.77 -10.87 3.57
N PRO A 174 10.80 -10.26 2.87
CA PRO A 174 11.04 -9.10 2.00
C PRO A 174 11.19 -7.75 2.75
N ALA A 175 10.99 -7.74 4.07
CA ALA A 175 11.23 -6.57 4.90
C ALA A 175 12.69 -6.39 5.29
N GLU A 176 13.45 -7.49 5.32
CA GLU A 176 14.85 -7.50 5.76
C GLU A 176 15.82 -7.92 4.64
N LEU A 177 15.34 -8.64 3.62
CA LEU A 177 16.17 -9.08 2.51
C LEU A 177 16.11 -8.10 1.32
N PRO A 178 17.25 -7.56 0.87
CA PRO A 178 17.30 -6.73 -0.32
C PRO A 178 17.12 -7.58 -1.58
N ALA A 179 16.17 -7.18 -2.42
CA ALA A 179 16.06 -7.66 -3.80
C ALA A 179 16.93 -6.78 -4.71
N PHE A 180 17.87 -7.38 -5.42
CA PHE A 180 18.69 -6.68 -6.41
C PHE A 180 17.97 -6.67 -7.75
N VAL A 181 17.79 -5.47 -8.31
CA VAL A 181 17.06 -5.24 -9.55
C VAL A 181 17.99 -4.67 -10.61
N SER A 182 18.02 -5.35 -11.76
CA SER A 182 18.76 -4.91 -12.95
C SER A 182 17.85 -4.90 -14.18
N PRO A 183 17.91 -3.88 -15.04
CA PRO A 183 17.23 -3.96 -16.32
C PRO A 183 17.85 -5.04 -17.21
N ARG A 184 17.03 -5.75 -17.98
CA ARG A 184 17.58 -6.69 -18.98
C ARG A 184 18.47 -5.93 -19.97
N GLY A 185 19.71 -6.40 -20.13
CA GLY A 185 20.76 -5.76 -20.93
C GLY A 185 21.71 -4.85 -20.15
N ASP A 186 21.47 -4.62 -18.86
CA ASP A 186 22.37 -3.93 -17.92
C ASP A 186 22.36 -4.66 -16.58
N GLU A 187 22.84 -5.90 -16.60
CA GLU A 187 22.78 -6.84 -15.47
C GLU A 187 23.67 -6.39 -14.30
N THR A 188 24.66 -5.55 -14.58
CA THR A 188 25.61 -4.97 -13.61
C THR A 188 25.04 -3.85 -12.75
N ALA A 189 23.83 -3.37 -13.05
CA ALA A 189 23.21 -2.29 -12.27
C ALA A 189 22.94 -2.67 -10.80
N MET A 190 22.48 -3.91 -10.56
CA MET A 190 22.31 -4.57 -9.24
C MET A 190 21.80 -3.61 -8.15
N ARG A 191 20.72 -2.89 -8.43
CA ARG A 191 20.20 -1.90 -7.49
C ARG A 191 19.44 -2.58 -6.35
N PRO A 192 19.81 -2.37 -5.08
CA PRO A 192 19.13 -2.96 -3.94
C PRO A 192 17.77 -2.30 -3.67
N TYR A 193 16.74 -3.13 -3.46
CA TYR A 193 15.42 -2.71 -3.03
C TYR A 193 14.99 -3.45 -1.78
N VAL A 194 14.53 -2.73 -0.76
CA VAL A 194 13.92 -3.26 0.47
C VAL A 194 12.53 -2.65 0.61
N LEU A 195 11.51 -3.47 0.87
CA LEU A 195 10.10 -3.02 0.92
C LEU A 195 9.65 -2.25 -0.35
N GLY A 196 10.20 -2.58 -1.52
CA GLY A 196 9.93 -1.88 -2.79
C GLY A 196 10.55 -0.48 -2.90
N ALA A 197 11.32 -0.02 -1.90
CA ALA A 197 12.11 1.21 -1.96
C ALA A 197 13.55 0.89 -2.38
N GLU A 198 14.16 1.74 -3.19
CA GLU A 198 15.62 1.69 -3.40
C GLU A 198 16.31 1.99 -2.05
N HIS A 199 17.27 1.16 -1.66
CA HIS A 199 17.93 1.24 -0.36
C HIS A 199 19.43 1.48 -0.56
N GLU A 200 19.97 2.59 -0.10
CA GLU A 200 21.41 2.83 -0.17
C GLU A 200 22.14 1.84 0.75
N MET A 201 23.12 1.11 0.19
CA MET A 201 23.85 0.05 0.90
C MET A 201 25.23 0.51 1.34
N ASP A 202 25.46 1.83 1.51
CA ASP A 202 26.75 2.36 1.96
C ASP A 202 26.76 2.52 3.50
N PRO A 203 27.43 1.63 4.24
CA PRO A 203 27.52 1.71 5.69
C PRO A 203 28.48 2.81 6.20
N GLU A 204 29.23 3.52 5.33
CA GLU A 204 30.21 4.54 5.75
C GLU A 204 29.64 5.97 5.91
N GLU A 205 28.35 6.22 5.64
CA GLU A 205 27.74 7.57 5.78
C GLU A 205 26.94 7.79 7.08
N ASP A 206 26.78 6.77 7.92
CA ASP A 206 26.03 6.82 9.20
C ASP A 206 26.90 7.08 10.47
N GLU A 207 28.16 7.54 10.33
CA GLU A 207 29.05 7.97 11.45
C GLU A 207 29.21 9.51 11.59
#